data_AF-A0A1W2EKA3-F1
#
_entry.id   AF-A0A1W2EKA3-F1
#
_cell.length_a   1.000
_cell.length_b   1.000
_cell.length_c   1.000
_cell.angle_alpha   90.00
_cell.angle_beta   90.00
_cell.angle_gamma   90.00
#
_symmetry.space_group_name_H-M   'P 1'
#
loop_
_entity.id
_entity.type
_entity.pdbx_description
1 polymer ?
#
loop_
_entity_poly.entity_id
_entity_poly.type
_entity_poly.pdbx_seq_one_letter_code
_entity_poly.pdbx_strand_id
1 'polypeptide(L)' 'MGKVVLTEPRIHEGRLLRPGQSIETSDHEPVVRDLDEMTKDELIAEAARRGVEVKSSDTKAEIMAALTAALGQGDA' A
#
# COMPACT_ATOMS: atom_id res chain seq x y z
N MET A 1 -10.36 -12.90 7.90
CA MET A 1 -11.62 -12.14 8.11
C MET A 1 -11.84 -11.92 9.60
N GLY A 2 -11.38 -10.80 10.15
CA GLY A 2 -11.59 -10.46 11.57
C GLY A 2 -12.48 -9.23 11.68
N LYS A 3 -13.76 -9.40 12.03
CA LYS A 3 -14.66 -8.29 12.32
C LYS A 3 -14.51 -7.92 13.80
N VAL A 4 -13.92 -6.77 14.11
CA VAL A 4 -13.93 -6.23 15.47
C VAL A 4 -15.23 -5.44 15.66
N VAL A 5 -16.18 -6.04 16.36
CA VAL A 5 -17.38 -5.34 16.82
C VAL A 5 -17.00 -4.58 18.08
N LEU A 6 -17.05 -3.25 18.03
CA LEU A 6 -16.82 -2.42 19.21
C LEU A 6 -17.96 -2.62 20.21
N THR A 7 -17.63 -3.08 21.42
CA THR A 7 -18.57 -3.23 22.54
C THR A 7 -18.68 -1.97 23.39
N GLU A 8 -17.74 -1.03 23.24
CA GLU A 8 -17.66 0.22 24.00
C GLU A 8 -17.38 1.41 23.05
N PRO A 9 -17.85 2.63 23.37
CA PRO A 9 -17.58 3.80 22.55
C PRO A 9 -16.09 4.16 22.60
N ARG A 10 -15.48 4.37 21.43
CA ARG A 10 -14.07 4.73 21.28
C ARG A 10 -13.91 5.83 20.23
N ILE A 11 -12.94 6.73 20.41
CA ILE A 11 -12.56 7.69 19.38
C ILE A 11 -11.56 7.03 18.42
N HIS A 12 -11.88 6.99 17.13
CA HIS A 12 -11.01 6.51 16.06
C HIS A 12 -10.93 7.60 14.99
N GLU A 13 -9.71 8.02 14.60
CA GLU A 13 -9.48 9.12 13.64
C GLU A 13 -10.26 10.41 13.94
N GLY A 14 -10.39 10.78 15.22
CA GLY A 14 -11.14 11.97 15.64
C GLY A 14 -12.66 11.83 15.58
N ARG A 15 -13.19 10.65 15.21
CA ARG A 15 -14.62 10.34 15.20
C ARG A 15 -14.99 9.42 16.35
N LEU A 16 -16.05 9.78 17.09
CA LEU A 16 -16.62 8.92 18.13
C LEU A 16 -17.40 7.77 17.50
N LEU A 17 -16.89 6.55 17.67
CA LEU A 17 -17.57 5.32 17.27
C LEU A 17 -18.46 4.83 18.40
N ARG A 18 -19.67 4.40 18.07
CA ARG A 18 -20.64 3.87 19.03
C ARG A 18 -20.53 2.35 19.17
N PRO A 19 -20.95 1.77 20.32
CA PRO A 19 -21.10 0.33 20.47
C PRO A 19 -21.97 -0.26 19.36
N GLY A 20 -21.55 -1.37 18.77
CA GLY A 20 -22.23 -2.02 17.63
C GLY A 20 -21.87 -1.43 16.26
N GLN A 21 -21.14 -0.31 16.22
CA GLN A 21 -20.58 0.21 14.98
C GLN A 21 -19.33 -0.62 14.64
N SER A 22 -19.33 -1.24 13.47
CA SER A 22 -18.19 -2.01 13.00
C SER A 22 -17.21 -1.02 12.38
N ILE A 23 -15.97 -1.01 12.86
CA ILE A 23 -14.88 -0.52 12.03
C ILE A 23 -14.70 -1.55 10.93
N GLU A 24 -15.17 -1.22 9.74
CA GLU A 24 -14.40 -1.63 8.58
C GLU A 24 -13.09 -0.87 8.74
N THR A 25 -12.13 -1.47 9.45
CA THR A 25 -10.77 -1.40 8.95
C THR A 25 -10.93 -1.99 7.57
N SER A 26 -11.25 -1.14 6.58
CA SER A 26 -10.79 -1.41 5.24
C SER A 26 -9.33 -1.68 5.51
N ASP A 27 -8.98 -2.96 5.44
CA ASP A 27 -7.65 -3.31 5.11
C ASP A 27 -7.39 -2.44 3.87
N HIS A 28 -6.78 -1.26 4.08
CA HIS A 28 -5.64 -0.90 3.28
C HIS A 28 -4.64 -2.05 3.54
N GLU A 29 -4.98 -3.26 3.05
CA GLU A 29 -4.10 -4.01 2.21
C GLU A 29 -3.36 -2.91 1.45
N PRO A 30 -2.03 -2.76 1.63
CA PRO A 30 -1.31 -1.88 0.75
C PRO A 30 -1.77 -2.33 -0.62
N VAL A 31 -2.53 -1.48 -1.32
CA VAL A 31 -3.03 -1.82 -2.64
C VAL A 31 -1.73 -2.05 -3.36
N VAL A 32 -1.36 -3.31 -3.53
CA VAL A 32 -0.25 -3.73 -4.36
C VAL A 32 -0.82 -3.45 -5.73
N ARG A 33 -0.86 -2.17 -6.09
CA ARG A 33 -1.21 -1.72 -7.42
C ARG A 33 -0.24 -2.49 -8.27
N ASP A 34 -0.80 -3.32 -9.15
CA ASP A 34 0.00 -4.07 -10.09
C ASP A 34 0.88 -3.05 -10.80
N LEU A 35 2.20 -3.20 -10.64
CA LEU A 35 3.18 -2.28 -11.21
C LEU A 35 2.99 -2.14 -12.72
N ASP A 36 2.39 -3.16 -13.35
CA ASP A 36 2.06 -3.16 -14.77
C ASP A 36 0.94 -2.18 -15.14
N GLU A 37 0.01 -1.90 -14.23
CA GLU A 37 -1.06 -0.92 -14.45
C GLU A 37 -0.60 0.54 -14.24
N MET A 38 0.54 0.72 -13.57
CA MET A 38 1.08 2.05 -13.27
C MET A 38 1.78 2.65 -14.50
N THR A 39 1.65 3.97 -14.66
CA THR A 39 2.42 4.73 -15.65
C THR A 39 3.88 4.84 -15.23
N LYS A 40 4.77 5.22 -16.17
CA LYS A 40 6.20 5.40 -15.87
C LYS A 40 6.44 6.39 -14.71
N ASP A 41 5.71 7.50 -14.70
CA ASP A 41 5.85 8.52 -13.65
C ASP A 41 5.35 8.02 -12.30
N GLU A 42 4.24 7.27 -12.29
CA GLU A 42 3.74 6.62 -11.07
C GLU A 42 4.72 5.56 -10.54
N LEU A 43 5.39 4.80 -11.42
CA LEU A 43 6.40 3.83 -11.04
C LEU A 43 7.64 4.50 -10.43
N ILE A 44 8.07 5.64 -10.97
CA ILE A 44 9.16 6.43 -10.38
C ILE A 44 8.77 6.93 -8.98
N ALA A 45 7.53 7.43 -8.83
CA ALA A 45 7.02 7.86 -7.54
C ALA A 45 6.91 6.69 -6.55
N GLU A 46 6.51 5.50 -7.02
CA GLU A 46 6.45 4.29 -6.21
C GLU A 46 7.83 3.80 -5.80
N ALA A 47 8.81 3.88 -6.69
CA ALA A 47 10.21 3.57 -6.39
C ALA A 47 10.75 4.50 -5.31
N ALA A 48 10.50 5.80 -5.42
CA ALA A 48 10.86 6.77 -4.38
C ALA A 48 10.16 6.48 -3.04
N ARG A 49 8.86 6.14 -3.05
CA ARG A 49 8.13 5.74 -1.83
C ARG A 49 8.73 4.50 -1.16
N ARG A 50 9.25 3.57 -1.96
CA ARG A 50 9.84 2.31 -1.49
C ARG A 50 11.35 2.40 -1.23
N GLY A 51 11.97 3.55 -1.50
CA GLY A 51 13.42 3.73 -1.38
C GLY A 51 14.23 2.97 -2.44
N VAL A 52 13.62 2.62 -3.56
CA VAL A 52 14.29 2.00 -4.71
C VAL A 52 14.88 3.09 -5.59
N GLU A 53 16.18 3.05 -5.83
CA GLU A 53 16.86 3.98 -6.73
C GLU A 53 16.59 3.61 -8.18
N VAL A 54 15.88 4.48 -8.90
CA VAL A 54 15.59 4.35 -10.34
C VAL A 54 15.89 5.67 -11.04
N LYS A 55 16.35 5.62 -12.28
CA LYS A 55 16.62 6.84 -13.07
C LYS A 55 15.43 7.18 -13.93
N SER A 56 15.17 8.47 -14.13
CA SER A 56 14.12 8.94 -15.05
C SER A 56 14.40 8.57 -16.51
N SER A 57 15.67 8.27 -16.86
CA SER A 57 16.07 7.73 -18.15
C SER A 57 15.65 6.28 -18.36
N ASP A 58 15.40 5.53 -17.28
CA ASP A 58 15.10 4.10 -17.37
C ASP A 58 13.74 3.88 -18.03
N THR A 59 13.62 2.78 -18.74
CA THR A 59 12.36 2.36 -19.35
C THR A 59 11.38 1.86 -18.29
N LYS A 60 10.08 1.84 -18.63
CA LYS A 60 9.04 1.30 -17.74
C LYS A 60 9.41 -0.10 -17.24
N ALA A 61 9.89 -0.95 -18.14
CA ALA A 61 10.28 -2.32 -17.82
C ALA A 61 11.44 -2.39 -16.81
N GLU A 62 12.45 -1.55 -16.96
CA GLU A 62 13.60 -1.49 -16.04
C GLU A 62 13.18 -1.02 -14.64
N ILE A 63 12.30 0.00 -14.56
CA ILE A 63 11.78 0.51 -13.29
C ILE A 63 10.91 -0.55 -12.59
N MET A 64 10.04 -1.24 -13.34
CA MET A 64 9.24 -2.36 -12.81
C MET A 64 10.12 -3.51 -12.32
N ALA A 65 11.21 -3.83 -13.04
CA ALA A 65 12.15 -4.87 -12.63
C ALA A 65 12.84 -4.49 -11.31
N ALA A 66 13.28 -3.24 -11.14
CA ALA A 66 13.88 -2.76 -9.90
C ALA A 66 12.90 -2.82 -8.72
N LEU A 67 11.65 -2.39 -8.94
CA LEU A 67 10.57 -2.46 -7.95
C LEU A 67 10.20 -3.90 -7.58
N THR A 68 10.11 -4.79 -8.57
CA THR A 68 9.83 -6.21 -8.35
C THR A 68 10.97 -6.89 -7.61
N ALA A 69 12.23 -6.56 -7.94
CA ALA A 69 13.40 -7.07 -7.24
C ALA A 69 13.41 -6.64 -5.77
N ALA A 70 13.01 -5.40 -5.47
CA ALA A 70 12.88 -4.92 -4.10
C ALA A 70 11.75 -5.63 -3.32
N LEU A 71 10.67 -6.04 -3.99
CA LEU A 71 9.58 -6.83 -3.39
C LEU A 71 9.98 -8.30 -3.13
N GLY A 72 10.80 -8.88 -3.99
CA GLY A 72 11.26 -10.27 -3.87
C GLY A 72 12.35 -10.49 -2.81
N GLN A 73 12.88 -9.42 -2.21
CA GLN A 73 13.99 -9.50 -1.25
C GLN A 73 13.51 -9.56 0.21
N GLY A 74 12.33 -10.15 0.44
CA GLY A 74 11.66 -10.20 1.74
C GLY A 74 11.08 -11.56 2.16
N ASP A 75 11.37 -12.67 1.47
CA ASP A 75 10.96 -14.01 1.91
C ASP A 75 11.88 -15.11 1.34
N ALA A 76 12.87 -15.51 2.13
CA ALA A 76 13.52 -16.82 2.11
C ALA A 76 14.04 -17.14 3.51
#